data_AF-A0A7M3M3Z8-F1
#
_entry.id   AF-A0A7M3M3Z8-F1
#
_cell.length_a   1.000
_cell.length_b   1.000
_cell.length_c   1.000
_cell.angle_alpha   90.00
_cell.angle_beta   90.00
_cell.angle_gamma   90.00
#
_symmetry.space_group_name_H-M   'P 1'
#
loop_
_entity.id
_entity.type
_entity.pdbx_description
1 polymer ?
#
loop_
_entity_poly.entity_id
_entity_poly.type
_entity_poly.pdbx_seq_one_letter_code
_entity_poly.pdbx_strand_id
1 'polypeptide(L)'
;MGEDVRSMTQRHLGTVVAGASIAVTVGAVLVAVTLPGDTSGASPRDPAYGHAGYEHVRYGQGSAQGSAAGGDGAPPPGVVEPPPPRIADGSGTDPLTDDEIRHARALALSADPREAGEGVRGAPGPQPLSVDLAEVPPEEAGAAAPPRRAQVSSYDYRRDAYVTTTVDLASDRVVRTDTQRGVQPPPSRQEAVEAARLLIGDRRLGEGLRSDYRDATGRELTDPAQLTVTGFVYRVDAENPGPARLGACGRHRCVRLFSRVRNGPWIDTRWFVVDLSARSVSRLD
;
A
#
# COMPACT_ATOMS: atom_id res chain seq x y z
N MET A 1 -20.28 14.34 -52.51
CA MET A 1 -21.50 14.92 -53.13
C MET A 1 -22.55 13.82 -53.13
N GLY A 2 -23.66 14.01 -52.40
CA GLY A 2 -24.80 13.09 -52.38
C GLY A 2 -25.23 12.68 -50.97
N GLU A 3 -25.68 13.66 -50.17
CA GLU A 3 -26.54 13.45 -48.99
C GLU A 3 -28.00 13.29 -49.45
N ASP A 4 -28.77 12.41 -48.78
CA ASP A 4 -30.21 12.53 -48.45
C ASP A 4 -30.68 11.16 -47.90
N VAL A 5 -30.68 10.94 -46.58
CA VAL A 5 -31.73 11.26 -45.60
C VAL A 5 -33.10 10.64 -45.93
N ARG A 6 -33.48 9.60 -45.17
CA ARG A 6 -34.85 9.43 -44.67
C ARG A 6 -34.87 8.93 -43.23
N SER A 7 -35.38 9.84 -42.39
CA SER A 7 -35.84 9.68 -41.02
C SER A 7 -37.23 9.03 -40.97
N MET A 8 -37.51 8.25 -39.91
CA MET A 8 -38.75 8.20 -39.09
C MET A 8 -38.69 6.90 -38.24
N THR A 9 -38.26 6.97 -36.98
CA THR A 9 -39.03 7.23 -35.75
C THR A 9 -40.19 6.27 -35.51
N GLN A 10 -40.14 5.57 -34.36
CA GLN A 10 -41.18 5.33 -33.35
C GLN A 10 -40.96 3.94 -32.70
N ARG A 11 -41.27 3.66 -31.43
CA ARG A 11 -41.38 4.39 -30.15
C ARG A 11 -41.90 3.32 -29.18
N HIS A 12 -41.45 3.37 -27.92
CA HIS A 12 -42.05 2.76 -26.72
C HIS A 12 -42.03 1.22 -26.60
N LEU A 13 -41.40 0.73 -25.53
CA LEU A 13 -42.15 0.12 -24.44
C LEU A 13 -41.34 0.31 -23.15
N GLY A 14 -41.86 1.16 -22.27
CA GLY A 14 -41.37 1.27 -20.91
C GLY A 14 -41.91 0.12 -20.09
N THR A 15 -41.05 -0.51 -19.29
CA THR A 15 -41.48 -1.39 -18.22
C THR A 15 -41.33 -0.63 -16.91
N VAL A 16 -42.47 -0.25 -16.38
CA VAL A 16 -42.66 0.32 -15.05
C VAL A 16 -42.32 -0.77 -14.03
N VAL A 17 -41.25 -0.58 -13.25
CA VAL A 17 -41.06 -1.34 -12.00
C VAL A 17 -41.58 -0.46 -10.87
N ALA A 18 -42.70 -0.89 -10.31
CA ALA A 18 -43.35 -0.28 -9.17
C ALA A 18 -42.39 -0.25 -7.97
N GLY A 19 -42.17 0.95 -7.43
CA GLY A 19 -41.46 1.14 -6.18
C GLY A 19 -42.31 0.66 -5.01
N ALA A 20 -41.83 -0.36 -4.30
CA ALA A 20 -42.29 -0.67 -2.96
C ALA A 20 -41.47 0.19 -1.98
N SER A 21 -42.04 1.32 -1.57
CA SER A 21 -41.52 2.13 -0.47
C SER A 21 -41.75 1.40 0.85
N ILE A 22 -40.69 0.87 1.45
CA ILE A 22 -40.70 0.38 2.83
C ILE A 22 -40.65 1.61 3.74
N ALA A 23 -41.71 1.82 4.51
CA ALA A 23 -41.73 2.81 5.57
C ALA A 23 -40.84 2.32 6.72
N VAL A 24 -39.66 2.91 6.89
CA VAL A 24 -38.83 2.73 8.08
C VAL A 24 -39.26 3.78 9.09
N THR A 25 -40.00 3.37 10.11
CA THR A 25 -40.19 4.18 11.32
C THR A 25 -38.89 4.27 12.09
N VAL A 26 -38.15 5.36 11.90
CA VAL A 26 -37.00 5.71 12.72
C VAL A 26 -37.52 6.33 14.03
N GLY A 27 -37.41 5.59 15.13
CA GLY A 27 -37.58 6.14 16.46
C GLY A 27 -36.36 6.98 16.84
N ALA A 28 -36.48 8.31 16.79
CA ALA A 28 -35.46 9.21 17.30
C ALA A 28 -35.61 9.35 18.83
N VAL A 29 -34.67 8.79 19.59
CA VAL A 29 -34.50 9.12 21.01
C VAL A 29 -33.57 10.33 21.09
N LEU A 30 -34.13 11.50 21.40
CA LEU A 30 -33.36 12.70 21.72
C LEU A 30 -32.84 12.57 23.16
N VAL A 31 -31.55 12.28 23.32
CA VAL A 31 -30.85 12.48 24.59
C VAL A 31 -30.40 13.93 24.65
N ALA A 32 -31.04 14.73 25.50
CA ALA A 32 -30.60 16.07 25.83
C ALA A 32 -29.36 15.96 26.73
N VAL A 33 -28.17 16.21 26.17
CA VAL A 33 -26.96 16.43 26.96
C VAL A 33 -26.81 17.93 27.17
N THR A 34 -27.03 18.39 28.39
CA THR A 34 -26.74 19.76 28.82
C THR A 34 -25.22 19.91 28.99
N LEU A 35 -24.57 20.60 28.07
CA LEU A 35 -23.20 21.08 28.24
C LEU A 35 -23.25 22.46 28.93
N PRO A 36 -22.60 22.65 30.09
CA PRO A 36 -22.31 23.99 30.60
C PRO A 36 -21.36 24.69 29.63
N GLY A 37 -21.78 25.87 29.15
CA GLY A 37 -20.93 26.77 28.39
C GLY A 37 -19.96 27.55 29.27
N ASP A 38 -19.25 28.48 28.60
CA ASP A 38 -18.36 29.53 29.09
C ASP A 38 -16.86 29.14 29.05
N THR A 39 -15.93 29.83 28.40
CA THR A 39 -15.88 31.17 27.79
C THR A 39 -14.74 31.27 26.76
N SER A 40 -14.85 32.31 25.93
CA SER A 40 -14.03 32.81 24.83
C SER A 40 -12.69 33.46 25.23
N GLY A 41 -11.75 33.54 24.26
CA GLY A 41 -10.58 34.45 24.28
C GLY A 41 -9.53 34.06 23.24
N ALA A 42 -9.61 34.53 21.99
CA ALA A 42 -8.97 35.74 21.48
C ALA A 42 -7.41 35.71 21.54
N SER A 43 -6.77 35.51 20.37
CA SER A 43 -5.33 35.66 20.16
C SER A 43 -4.93 37.13 19.90
N PRO A 44 -3.67 37.51 20.19
CA PRO A 44 -2.90 38.35 19.27
C PRO A 44 -1.48 37.81 18.96
N ARG A 45 -0.91 38.34 17.86
CA ARG A 45 0.29 37.94 17.09
C ARG A 45 1.66 38.35 17.69
N ASP A 46 2.67 37.48 17.50
CA ASP A 46 4.14 37.60 17.17
C ASP A 46 5.01 38.83 17.57
N PRO A 47 6.38 38.77 17.56
CA PRO A 47 7.35 37.66 17.39
C PRO A 47 8.55 37.64 18.40
N ALA A 48 9.35 36.55 18.48
CA ALA A 48 10.85 36.52 18.53
C ALA A 48 11.45 35.26 19.21
N TYR A 49 12.33 34.58 18.46
CA TYR A 49 13.54 33.80 18.81
C TYR A 49 13.63 32.97 20.11
N GLY A 50 13.89 31.66 19.96
CA GLY A 50 14.80 30.93 20.85
C GLY A 50 14.48 29.47 21.18
N HIS A 51 15.23 28.55 20.56
CA HIS A 51 15.71 27.25 21.06
C HIS A 51 14.77 26.18 21.68
N ALA A 52 14.97 24.97 21.12
CA ALA A 52 15.02 23.65 21.78
C ALA A 52 13.71 22.95 22.19
N GLY A 53 13.68 21.65 21.89
CA GLY A 53 12.85 20.66 22.60
C GLY A 53 11.52 20.37 21.94
N TYR A 54 11.45 19.23 21.24
CA TYR A 54 10.21 18.56 20.89
C TYR A 54 9.57 18.01 22.18
N GLU A 55 8.76 18.84 22.84
CA GLU A 55 7.89 18.41 23.93
C GLU A 55 6.57 17.88 23.36
N HIS A 56 6.20 16.69 23.80
CA HIS A 56 4.99 15.99 23.40
C HIS A 56 3.73 16.73 23.86
N VAL A 57 2.78 16.83 22.93
CA VAL A 57 1.43 17.35 23.09
C VAL A 57 0.71 16.60 24.24
N ARG A 58 0.37 17.32 25.31
CA ARG A 58 -0.55 16.88 26.37
C ARG A 58 -1.99 16.93 25.85
N TYR A 59 -2.63 15.77 25.73
CA TYR A 59 -4.10 15.67 25.69
C TYR A 59 -4.63 15.47 27.11
N GLY A 60 -5.53 16.37 27.52
CA GLY A 60 -6.72 16.12 28.32
C GLY A 60 -6.58 15.41 29.67
N GLN A 61 -6.61 16.20 30.75
CA GLN A 61 -6.93 15.77 32.10
C GLN A 61 -8.35 15.15 32.15
N GLY A 62 -8.43 13.84 32.33
CA GLY A 62 -9.60 13.14 32.86
C GLY A 62 -9.36 12.82 34.33
N SER A 63 -10.16 13.44 35.20
CA SER A 63 -10.12 13.30 36.65
C SER A 63 -10.45 11.88 37.12
N ALA A 64 -9.44 11.18 37.65
CA ALA A 64 -9.64 10.02 38.53
C ALA A 64 -9.26 10.44 39.95
N GLN A 65 -10.30 10.63 40.78
CA GLN A 65 -10.17 10.67 42.24
C GLN A 65 -9.73 9.29 42.72
N GLY A 66 -8.55 9.23 43.36
CA GLY A 66 -7.99 8.02 43.93
C GLY A 66 -6.76 8.32 44.78
N SER A 67 -7.02 8.67 46.04
CA SER A 67 -6.16 8.56 47.24
C SER A 67 -4.65 8.74 47.09
N ALA A 68 -4.14 9.83 47.66
CA ALA A 68 -2.74 10.05 47.95
C ALA A 68 -2.20 9.08 49.02
N ALA A 69 -1.11 8.38 48.70
CA ALA A 69 -0.12 7.91 49.67
C ALA A 69 1.24 7.71 48.96
N GLY A 70 2.17 8.65 49.20
CA GLY A 70 3.63 8.49 49.21
C GLY A 70 4.37 7.79 48.06
N GLY A 71 5.14 8.56 47.29
CA GLY A 71 6.29 8.04 46.55
C GLY A 71 6.75 8.91 45.39
N ASP A 72 7.78 9.74 45.59
CA ASP A 72 8.61 10.36 44.53
C ASP A 72 9.50 9.29 43.87
N GLY A 73 8.88 8.24 43.31
CA GLY A 73 9.55 7.15 42.61
C GLY A 73 9.27 7.24 41.12
N ALA A 74 10.32 7.38 40.31
CA ALA A 74 10.20 7.11 38.87
C ALA A 74 9.60 5.71 38.67
N PRO A 75 8.66 5.53 37.71
CA PRO A 75 8.11 4.22 37.43
C PRO A 75 9.25 3.23 37.15
N PRO A 76 9.18 1.98 37.66
CA PRO A 76 10.23 1.01 37.43
C PRO A 76 10.42 0.77 35.93
N PRO A 77 11.65 0.45 35.48
CA PRO A 77 11.91 0.16 34.07
C PRO A 77 10.93 -0.89 33.53
N GLY A 78 10.26 -0.57 32.42
CA GLY A 78 9.39 -1.53 31.76
C GLY A 78 10.19 -2.74 31.29
N VAL A 79 9.74 -3.93 31.65
CA VAL A 79 10.30 -5.19 31.14
C VAL A 79 9.47 -5.59 29.92
N VAL A 80 10.14 -5.83 28.80
CA VAL A 80 9.50 -6.42 27.62
C VAL A 80 9.38 -7.92 27.88
N GLU A 81 8.16 -8.43 27.93
CA GLU A 81 7.92 -9.87 28.01
C GLU A 81 8.43 -10.56 26.74
N PRO A 82 9.03 -11.75 26.87
CA PRO A 82 9.42 -12.53 25.70
C PRO A 82 8.17 -12.88 24.88
N PRO A 83 8.28 -12.93 23.54
CA PRO A 83 7.15 -13.29 22.69
C PRO A 83 6.65 -14.70 23.01
N PRO A 84 5.34 -14.98 22.85
CA PRO A 84 4.80 -16.32 23.02
C PRO A 84 5.44 -17.31 22.03
N PRO A 85 5.40 -18.62 22.32
CA PRO A 85 5.92 -19.64 21.42
C PRO A 85 5.22 -19.57 20.06
N ARG A 86 6.00 -19.73 19.00
CA ARG A 86 5.52 -19.73 17.61
C ARG A 86 4.67 -20.98 17.38
N ILE A 87 3.43 -20.77 16.92
CA ILE A 87 2.53 -21.84 16.49
C ILE A 87 2.78 -22.10 15.00
N ALA A 88 2.75 -23.36 14.57
CA ALA A 88 2.97 -23.74 13.17
C ALA A 88 1.83 -23.26 12.26
N ASP A 89 0.58 -23.52 12.68
CA ASP A 89 -0.63 -23.22 11.91
C ASP A 89 -1.55 -22.26 12.68
N GLY A 90 -2.23 -21.38 11.95
CA GLY A 90 -3.24 -20.49 12.52
C GLY A 90 -4.63 -21.12 12.46
N SER A 91 -5.60 -20.51 13.15
CA SER A 91 -6.98 -21.00 13.19
C SER A 91 -7.98 -19.92 12.80
N GLY A 92 -9.07 -20.29 12.11
CA GLY A 92 -10.14 -19.36 11.76
C GLY A 92 -9.63 -18.07 11.09
N THR A 93 -9.87 -16.93 11.74
CA THR A 93 -9.49 -15.57 11.27
C THR A 93 -8.14 -15.09 11.79
N ASP A 94 -7.37 -15.94 12.48
CA ASP A 94 -6.01 -15.58 12.91
C ASP A 94 -5.17 -15.18 11.68
N PRO A 95 -4.31 -14.16 11.80
CA PRO A 95 -3.33 -13.85 10.77
C PRO A 95 -2.55 -15.08 10.33
N LEU A 96 -2.08 -15.08 9.08
CA LEU A 96 -1.24 -16.17 8.61
C LEU A 96 0.04 -16.27 9.46
N THR A 97 0.44 -17.48 9.80
CA THR A 97 1.74 -17.72 10.43
C THR A 97 2.86 -17.53 9.40
N ASP A 98 4.08 -17.31 9.87
CA ASP A 98 5.25 -17.25 8.97
C ASP A 98 5.41 -18.53 8.14
N ASP A 99 4.99 -19.67 8.68
CA ASP A 99 5.11 -20.97 8.02
C ASP A 99 4.05 -21.11 6.92
N GLU A 100 2.80 -20.74 7.22
CA GLU A 100 1.72 -20.63 6.24
C GLU A 100 2.07 -19.65 5.11
N ILE A 101 2.66 -18.49 5.42
CA ILE A 101 3.09 -17.50 4.42
C ILE A 101 4.15 -18.10 3.47
N ARG A 102 5.16 -18.78 4.03
CA ARG A 102 6.23 -19.40 3.22
C ARG A 102 5.67 -20.53 2.36
N HIS A 103 4.79 -21.35 2.95
CA HIS A 103 4.17 -22.48 2.28
C HIS A 103 3.25 -22.06 1.14
N ALA A 104 2.32 -21.13 1.41
CA ALA A 104 1.43 -20.56 0.40
C ALA A 104 2.21 -19.93 -0.76
N ARG A 105 3.27 -19.19 -0.45
CA ARG A 105 4.15 -18.60 -1.47
C ARG A 105 4.82 -19.67 -2.32
N ALA A 106 5.31 -20.76 -1.71
CA ALA A 106 5.93 -21.85 -2.45
C ALA A 106 4.93 -22.51 -3.41
N LEU A 107 3.71 -22.81 -2.93
CA LEU A 107 2.64 -23.41 -3.74
C LEU A 107 2.15 -22.48 -4.86
N ALA A 108 2.03 -21.18 -4.59
CA ALA A 108 1.59 -20.21 -5.59
C ALA A 108 2.65 -19.91 -6.66
N LEU A 109 3.93 -19.97 -6.30
CA LEU A 109 5.04 -19.68 -7.22
C LEU A 109 5.64 -20.93 -7.87
N SER A 110 5.27 -22.12 -7.43
CA SER A 110 5.61 -23.37 -8.11
C SER A 110 4.82 -23.47 -9.42
N ALA A 111 5.38 -22.90 -10.49
CA ALA A 111 4.78 -22.89 -11.81
C ALA A 111 5.31 -24.00 -12.71
N ASP A 112 4.44 -24.51 -13.59
CA ASP A 112 4.83 -25.16 -14.85
C ASP A 112 5.86 -24.24 -15.56
N PRO A 113 7.01 -24.75 -16.04
CA PRO A 113 8.00 -23.96 -16.76
C PRO A 113 7.45 -23.11 -17.92
N ARG A 114 6.31 -23.49 -18.51
CA ARG A 114 5.63 -22.74 -19.58
C ARG A 114 4.90 -21.49 -19.07
N GLU A 115 4.50 -21.48 -17.81
CA GLU A 115 3.83 -20.38 -17.10
C GLU A 115 4.83 -19.49 -16.34
N ALA A 116 6.12 -19.87 -16.29
CA ALA A 116 7.13 -19.17 -15.48
C ALA A 116 7.23 -17.69 -15.87
N GLY A 117 6.65 -16.81 -15.05
CA GLY A 117 6.68 -15.35 -15.23
C GLY A 117 8.08 -14.75 -15.03
N GLU A 118 8.14 -13.44 -14.89
CA GLU A 118 9.40 -12.72 -14.65
C GLU A 118 9.27 -11.76 -13.47
N GLY A 119 10.31 -11.72 -12.63
CA GLY A 119 10.42 -10.81 -11.50
C GLY A 119 11.01 -9.46 -11.91
N VAL A 120 10.99 -8.49 -10.99
CA VAL A 120 11.43 -7.10 -11.27
C VAL A 120 12.87 -7.01 -11.82
N ARG A 121 13.75 -7.93 -11.38
CA ARG A 121 15.14 -8.03 -11.81
C ARG A 121 15.39 -8.97 -12.99
N GLY A 122 14.35 -9.54 -13.59
CA GLY A 122 14.47 -10.47 -14.71
C GLY A 122 14.70 -11.93 -14.30
N ALA A 123 14.59 -12.23 -13.00
CA ALA A 123 14.66 -13.59 -12.51
C ALA A 123 13.40 -14.37 -12.92
N PRO A 124 13.49 -15.69 -13.20
CA PRO A 124 12.33 -16.52 -13.46
C PRO A 124 11.34 -16.53 -12.28
N GLY A 125 10.05 -16.54 -12.62
CA GLY A 125 8.93 -16.48 -11.68
C GLY A 125 8.43 -15.05 -11.46
N PRO A 126 7.11 -14.83 -11.28
CA PRO A 126 6.58 -13.49 -11.04
C PRO A 126 7.08 -12.93 -9.69
N GLN A 127 7.20 -11.61 -9.61
CA GLN A 127 7.63 -10.90 -8.41
C GLN A 127 6.57 -11.04 -7.31
N PRO A 128 6.85 -11.70 -6.17
CA PRO A 128 5.91 -11.73 -5.05
C PRO A 128 5.71 -10.32 -4.47
N LEU A 129 4.47 -9.97 -4.16
CA LEU A 129 4.06 -8.69 -3.59
C LEU A 129 3.56 -8.85 -2.15
N SER A 130 2.49 -9.62 -1.94
CA SER A 130 1.92 -9.91 -0.62
C SER A 130 1.44 -11.36 -0.49
N VAL A 131 1.23 -11.78 0.75
CA VAL A 131 0.54 -13.03 1.10
C VAL A 131 -0.39 -12.69 2.24
N ASP A 132 -1.69 -12.84 2.02
CA ASP A 132 -2.74 -12.41 2.93
C ASP A 132 -3.69 -13.58 3.20
N LEU A 133 -4.32 -13.60 4.38
CA LEU A 133 -5.43 -14.53 4.62
C LEU A 133 -6.56 -14.19 3.66
N ALA A 134 -7.04 -15.16 2.89
CA ALA A 134 -8.13 -14.93 1.97
C ALA A 134 -9.45 -14.77 2.75
N GLU A 135 -10.28 -13.83 2.31
CA GLU A 135 -11.63 -13.68 2.84
C GLU A 135 -12.46 -14.93 2.57
N VAL A 136 -13.18 -15.40 3.59
CA VAL A 136 -14.13 -16.51 3.45
C VAL A 136 -15.41 -15.93 2.83
N PRO A 137 -15.85 -16.44 1.67
CA PRO A 137 -17.01 -15.87 1.00
C PRO A 137 -18.30 -16.17 1.80
N PRO A 138 -19.36 -15.36 1.68
CA PRO A 138 -20.56 -15.47 2.52
C PRO A 138 -21.22 -16.85 2.52
N GLU A 139 -21.17 -17.57 1.40
CA GLU A 139 -21.71 -18.93 1.25
C GLU A 139 -20.96 -19.99 2.08
N GLU A 140 -19.70 -19.74 2.44
CA GLU A 140 -18.86 -20.65 3.23
C GLU A 140 -18.72 -20.19 4.70
N ALA A 141 -19.10 -18.95 5.02
CA ALA A 141 -18.94 -18.35 6.35
C ALA A 141 -19.71 -19.10 7.46
N GLY A 142 -20.81 -19.79 7.11
CA GLY A 142 -21.61 -20.59 8.03
C GLY A 142 -21.18 -22.06 8.16
N ALA A 143 -20.13 -22.49 7.46
CA ALA A 143 -19.64 -23.87 7.55
C ALA A 143 -19.07 -24.15 8.94
N ALA A 144 -19.25 -25.38 9.44
CA ALA A 144 -18.70 -25.79 10.74
C ALA A 144 -17.16 -25.71 10.79
N ALA A 145 -16.51 -25.83 9.63
CA ALA A 145 -15.08 -25.65 9.45
C ALA A 145 -14.84 -24.93 8.10
N PRO A 146 -14.87 -23.58 8.07
CA PRO A 146 -14.60 -22.85 6.85
C PRO A 146 -13.15 -23.08 6.40
N PRO A 147 -12.89 -23.17 5.09
CA PRO A 147 -11.56 -23.44 4.56
C PRO A 147 -10.61 -22.28 4.86
N ARG A 148 -9.42 -22.60 5.38
CA ARG A 148 -8.36 -21.62 5.60
C ARG A 148 -7.52 -21.48 4.32
N ARG A 149 -7.69 -20.36 3.63
CA ARG A 149 -7.02 -20.10 2.35
C ARG A 149 -6.11 -18.88 2.44
N ALA A 150 -4.98 -18.91 1.74
CA ALA A 150 -4.10 -17.77 1.56
C ALA A 150 -4.23 -17.22 0.15
N GLN A 151 -4.25 -15.89 0.02
CA GLN A 151 -4.15 -15.19 -1.24
C GLN A 151 -2.71 -14.69 -1.42
N VAL A 152 -2.02 -15.19 -2.44
CA VAL A 152 -0.69 -14.73 -2.84
C VAL A 152 -0.84 -13.79 -4.01
N SER A 153 -0.35 -12.56 -3.85
CA SER A 153 -0.31 -11.58 -4.92
C SER A 153 1.10 -11.45 -5.48
N SER A 154 1.20 -11.33 -6.80
CA SER A 154 2.47 -11.22 -7.52
C SER A 154 2.33 -10.37 -8.77
N TYR A 155 3.45 -9.93 -9.33
CA TYR A 155 3.49 -9.19 -10.60
C TYR A 155 4.41 -9.90 -11.59
N ASP A 156 3.88 -10.28 -12.75
CA ASP A 156 4.67 -10.84 -13.85
C ASP A 156 5.13 -9.70 -14.77
N TYR A 157 6.41 -9.36 -14.68
CA TYR A 157 7.04 -8.31 -15.47
C TYR A 157 7.18 -8.67 -16.96
N ARG A 158 7.15 -9.95 -17.33
CA ARG A 158 7.18 -10.38 -18.73
C ARG A 158 5.85 -10.11 -19.42
N ARG A 159 4.76 -10.20 -18.66
CA ARG A 159 3.40 -10.02 -19.18
C ARG A 159 2.79 -8.67 -18.78
N ASP A 160 3.45 -7.85 -17.96
CA ASP A 160 2.89 -6.63 -17.35
C ASP A 160 1.53 -6.89 -16.70
N ALA A 161 1.48 -7.89 -15.81
CA ALA A 161 0.23 -8.37 -15.23
C ALA A 161 0.33 -8.63 -13.73
N TYR A 162 -0.71 -8.21 -13.01
CA TYR A 162 -0.94 -8.56 -11.62
C TYR A 162 -1.61 -9.93 -11.55
N VAL A 163 -1.02 -10.84 -10.78
CA VAL A 163 -1.48 -12.23 -10.64
C VAL A 163 -1.82 -12.48 -9.19
N THR A 164 -3.04 -12.96 -8.95
CA THR A 164 -3.52 -13.35 -7.63
C THR A 164 -3.79 -14.85 -7.63
N THR A 165 -3.16 -15.58 -6.73
CA THR A 165 -3.33 -17.03 -6.57
C THR A 165 -3.89 -17.33 -5.19
N THR A 166 -5.03 -18.01 -5.14
CA THR A 166 -5.62 -18.51 -3.89
C THR A 166 -5.18 -19.95 -3.68
N VAL A 167 -4.59 -20.21 -2.52
CA VAL A 167 -4.11 -21.51 -2.07
C VAL A 167 -4.93 -21.96 -0.88
N ASP A 168 -5.42 -23.19 -0.92
CA ASP A 168 -6.01 -23.86 0.23
C ASP A 168 -4.90 -24.52 1.05
N LEU A 169 -4.75 -24.08 2.31
CA LEU A 169 -3.63 -24.46 3.16
C LEU A 169 -3.77 -25.86 3.76
N ALA A 170 -5.00 -26.39 3.84
CA ALA A 170 -5.24 -27.71 4.38
C ALA A 170 -4.99 -28.81 3.34
N SER A 171 -5.30 -28.53 2.08
CA SER A 171 -5.16 -29.48 0.97
C SER A 171 -3.90 -29.27 0.12
N ASP A 172 -3.09 -28.26 0.42
CA ASP A 172 -1.89 -27.88 -0.33
C ASP A 172 -2.13 -27.66 -1.82
N ARG A 173 -3.28 -27.04 -2.16
CA ARG A 173 -3.71 -26.87 -3.55
C ARG A 173 -3.96 -25.43 -3.90
N VAL A 174 -3.51 -25.05 -5.10
CA VAL A 174 -4.00 -23.85 -5.77
C VAL A 174 -5.45 -24.10 -6.17
N VAL A 175 -6.36 -23.25 -5.68
CA VAL A 175 -7.81 -23.36 -5.98
C VAL A 175 -8.27 -22.33 -7.01
N ARG A 176 -7.55 -21.20 -7.13
CA ARG A 176 -7.86 -20.16 -8.12
C ARG A 176 -6.62 -19.37 -8.49
N THR A 177 -6.51 -18.97 -9.74
CA THR A 177 -5.53 -18.00 -10.21
C THR A 177 -6.22 -17.00 -11.12
N ASP A 178 -6.08 -15.71 -10.79
CA ASP A 178 -6.61 -14.59 -11.54
C ASP A 178 -5.46 -13.74 -12.09
N THR A 179 -5.59 -13.25 -13.32
CA THR A 179 -4.59 -12.37 -13.96
C THR A 179 -5.26 -11.11 -14.48
N GLN A 180 -4.71 -9.95 -14.10
CA GLN A 180 -5.26 -8.64 -14.45
C GLN A 180 -4.16 -7.73 -15.01
N ARG A 181 -4.50 -6.92 -16.01
CA ARG A 181 -3.60 -5.90 -16.58
C ARG A 181 -4.08 -4.51 -16.15
N GLY A 182 -3.15 -3.57 -16.03
CA GLY A 182 -3.47 -2.19 -15.64
C GLY A 182 -3.74 -1.99 -14.14
N VAL A 183 -3.72 -3.07 -13.34
CA VAL A 183 -3.85 -3.00 -11.88
C VAL A 183 -2.47 -2.75 -11.28
N GLN A 184 -2.37 -1.77 -10.38
CA GLN A 184 -1.10 -1.33 -9.82
C GLN A 184 -1.06 -1.43 -8.28
N PRO A 185 -0.57 -2.56 -7.76
CA PRO A 185 -0.10 -2.77 -6.40
C PRO A 185 0.57 -1.57 -5.75
N PRO A 186 0.43 -1.24 -4.45
CA PRO A 186 1.53 -0.58 -3.76
C PRO A 186 2.86 -1.32 -4.06
N PRO A 187 3.97 -0.60 -4.36
CA PRO A 187 5.25 -1.25 -4.64
C PRO A 187 5.79 -1.99 -3.43
N SER A 188 6.32 -3.19 -3.65
CA SER A 188 7.04 -3.94 -2.61
C SER A 188 8.38 -3.27 -2.30
N ARG A 189 8.97 -3.63 -1.15
CA ARG A 189 10.33 -3.18 -0.81
C ARG A 189 11.37 -3.58 -1.85
N GLN A 190 11.23 -4.77 -2.45
CA GLN A 190 12.16 -5.24 -3.46
C GLN A 190 12.08 -4.39 -4.73
N GLU A 191 10.87 -3.97 -5.11
CA GLU A 191 10.65 -3.07 -6.24
C GLU A 191 11.19 -1.67 -5.97
N ALA A 192 10.99 -1.13 -4.76
CA ALA A 192 11.57 0.16 -4.38
C ALA A 192 13.10 0.15 -4.39
N VAL A 193 13.72 -0.95 -3.92
CA VAL A 193 15.18 -1.12 -3.97
C VAL A 193 15.68 -1.25 -5.41
N GLU A 194 14.94 -1.96 -6.28
CA GLU A 194 15.32 -2.06 -7.69
C GLU A 194 15.17 -0.75 -8.44
N ALA A 195 14.10 0.00 -8.17
CA ALA A 195 13.95 1.35 -8.71
C ALA A 195 15.11 2.26 -8.29
N ALA A 196 15.53 2.19 -7.03
CA ALA A 196 16.67 2.94 -6.54
C ALA A 196 17.97 2.51 -7.23
N ARG A 197 18.17 1.21 -7.46
CA ARG A 197 19.32 0.71 -8.23
C ARG A 197 19.34 1.27 -9.65
N LEU A 198 18.20 1.26 -10.34
CA LEU A 198 18.09 1.82 -11.71
C LEU A 198 18.39 3.32 -11.72
N LEU A 199 17.84 4.08 -10.77
CA LEU A 199 18.10 5.53 -10.66
C LEU A 199 19.57 5.84 -10.34
N ILE A 200 20.18 5.13 -9.39
CA ILE A 200 21.60 5.28 -9.04
C ILE A 200 22.49 4.90 -10.23
N GLY A 201 22.11 3.88 -11.00
CA GLY A 201 22.85 3.40 -12.16
C GLY A 201 22.68 4.26 -13.41
N ASP A 202 21.62 5.08 -13.47
CA ASP A 202 21.40 5.97 -14.61
C ASP A 202 22.52 7.02 -14.69
N ARG A 203 23.20 7.05 -15.84
CA ARG A 203 24.36 7.94 -16.04
C ARG A 203 23.95 9.40 -16.06
N ARG A 204 22.78 9.73 -16.61
CA ARG A 204 22.33 11.10 -16.83
C ARG A 204 21.50 11.62 -15.66
N LEU A 205 20.56 10.81 -15.18
CA LEU A 205 19.60 11.21 -14.15
C LEU A 205 20.08 10.89 -12.74
N GLY A 206 20.94 9.88 -12.58
CA GLY A 206 21.49 9.50 -11.28
C GLY A 206 22.63 10.40 -10.79
N GLU A 207 23.23 11.24 -11.64
CA GLU A 207 24.37 12.07 -11.26
C GLU A 207 24.03 13.06 -10.14
N GLY A 208 22.91 13.77 -10.27
CA GLY A 208 22.43 14.68 -9.23
C GLY A 208 22.20 13.96 -7.90
N LEU A 209 21.55 12.80 -7.92
CA LEU A 209 21.34 11.98 -6.72
C LEU A 209 22.66 11.55 -6.06
N ARG A 210 23.65 11.13 -6.85
CA ARG A 210 24.98 10.76 -6.34
C ARG A 210 25.72 11.96 -5.75
N SER A 211 25.58 13.14 -6.38
CA SER A 211 26.15 14.39 -5.87
C SER A 211 25.50 14.77 -4.53
N ASP A 212 24.18 14.82 -4.45
CA ASP A 212 23.45 15.16 -3.22
C ASP A 212 23.83 14.23 -2.06
N TYR A 213 23.97 12.93 -2.34
CA TYR A 213 24.42 11.96 -1.35
C TYR A 213 25.86 12.23 -0.90
N ARG A 214 26.78 12.52 -1.83
CA ARG A 214 28.18 12.84 -1.50
C ARG A 214 28.28 14.13 -0.69
N ASP A 215 27.52 15.15 -1.05
CA ASP A 215 27.52 16.43 -0.35
C ASP A 215 26.94 16.27 1.07
N ALA A 216 25.95 15.39 1.25
CA ALA A 216 25.35 15.10 2.56
C ALA A 216 26.20 14.17 3.45
N THR A 217 27.07 13.33 2.89
CA THR A 217 27.71 12.22 3.63
C THR A 217 29.23 12.12 3.51
N GLY A 218 29.84 12.85 2.59
CA GLY A 218 31.24 12.75 2.21
C GLY A 218 31.61 11.44 1.49
N ARG A 219 30.64 10.63 1.06
CA ARG A 219 30.85 9.30 0.46
C ARG A 219 30.15 9.16 -0.88
N GLU A 220 30.65 8.29 -1.73
CA GLU A 220 30.00 7.98 -3.01
C GLU A 220 28.74 7.12 -2.82
N LEU A 221 27.67 7.42 -3.56
CA LEU A 221 26.48 6.59 -3.65
C LEU A 221 26.65 5.56 -4.76
N THR A 222 26.82 4.30 -4.38
CA THR A 222 27.07 3.18 -5.30
C THR A 222 26.03 2.08 -5.18
N ASP A 223 25.35 1.97 -4.03
CA ASP A 223 24.38 0.90 -3.77
C ASP A 223 23.10 1.43 -3.07
N PRO A 224 21.90 0.94 -3.46
CA PRO A 224 20.65 1.34 -2.81
C PRO A 224 20.57 1.03 -1.31
N ALA A 225 21.38 0.12 -0.77
CA ALA A 225 21.46 -0.16 0.67
C ALA A 225 21.96 1.03 1.49
N GLN A 226 22.65 1.98 0.86
CA GLN A 226 23.02 3.27 1.47
C GLN A 226 21.81 4.18 1.70
N LEU A 227 20.67 3.85 1.11
CA LEU A 227 19.42 4.58 1.22
C LEU A 227 18.36 3.77 1.98
N THR A 228 17.43 4.50 2.59
CA THR A 228 16.10 4.00 2.96
C THR A 228 15.14 4.51 1.88
N VAL A 229 14.42 3.61 1.22
CA VAL A 229 13.55 3.93 0.09
C VAL A 229 12.15 3.39 0.29
N THR A 230 11.17 4.20 -0.09
CA THR A 230 9.75 3.83 -0.17
C THR A 230 9.26 4.13 -1.57
N GLY A 231 8.61 3.16 -2.21
CA GLY A 231 8.06 3.29 -3.55
C GLY A 231 6.58 3.69 -3.53
N PHE A 232 6.16 4.45 -4.52
CA PHE A 232 4.76 4.83 -4.77
C PHE A 232 4.42 4.57 -6.23
N VAL A 233 3.19 4.17 -6.51
CA VAL A 233 2.71 3.98 -7.89
C VAL A 233 2.73 5.30 -8.64
N TYR A 234 3.25 5.27 -9.87
CA TYR A 234 3.02 6.33 -10.85
C TYR A 234 2.22 5.74 -12.01
N ARG A 235 1.06 6.33 -12.29
CA ARG A 235 0.17 5.92 -13.39
C ARG A 235 -0.14 7.10 -14.27
N VAL A 236 -0.22 6.82 -15.56
CA VAL A 236 -0.77 7.69 -16.58
C VAL A 236 -2.06 7.06 -17.08
N ASP A 237 -3.11 7.87 -17.16
CA ASP A 237 -4.44 7.47 -17.67
C ASP A 237 -5.20 8.69 -18.21
N ALA A 238 -6.48 8.51 -18.53
CA ALA A 238 -7.32 9.58 -19.06
C ALA A 238 -7.51 10.76 -18.10
N GLU A 239 -7.49 10.52 -16.78
CA GLU A 239 -7.67 11.54 -15.75
C GLU A 239 -6.34 12.22 -15.39
N ASN A 240 -5.22 11.50 -15.54
CA ASN A 240 -3.87 11.99 -15.32
C ASN A 240 -2.97 11.61 -16.51
N PRO A 241 -2.98 12.36 -17.62
CA PRO A 241 -2.29 11.98 -18.86
C PRO A 241 -0.76 12.06 -18.77
N GLY A 242 -0.21 12.76 -17.77
CA GLY A 242 1.23 12.91 -17.57
C GLY A 242 2.02 13.36 -18.82
N PRO A 243 3.36 13.33 -18.77
CA PRO A 243 4.20 13.54 -19.94
C PRO A 243 4.12 12.37 -20.92
N ALA A 244 4.12 12.65 -22.24
CA ALA A 244 3.99 11.62 -23.28
C ALA A 244 5.03 10.48 -23.19
N ARG A 245 6.26 10.79 -22.78
CA ARG A 245 7.34 9.79 -22.57
C ARG A 245 7.01 8.76 -21.48
N LEU A 246 6.09 9.09 -20.56
CA LEU A 246 5.61 8.23 -19.49
C LEU A 246 4.25 7.60 -19.81
N GLY A 247 3.75 7.74 -21.05
CA GLY A 247 2.43 7.23 -21.45
C GLY A 247 2.27 5.70 -21.36
N ALA A 248 3.36 4.97 -21.16
CA ALA A 248 3.31 3.54 -20.85
C ALA A 248 2.95 3.24 -19.39
N CYS A 249 3.21 4.17 -18.46
CA CYS A 249 2.95 3.99 -17.03
C CYS A 249 1.46 3.85 -16.77
N GLY A 250 1.06 2.81 -16.03
CA GLY A 250 -0.34 2.41 -15.91
C GLY A 250 -0.58 1.07 -16.59
N ARG A 251 -0.05 0.89 -17.82
CA ARG A 251 0.19 -0.45 -18.38
C ARG A 251 1.44 -1.07 -17.76
N HIS A 252 2.55 -0.34 -17.83
CA HIS A 252 3.79 -0.67 -17.17
C HIS A 252 3.72 -0.33 -15.69
N ARG A 253 4.48 -1.07 -14.88
CA ARG A 253 4.63 -0.80 -13.44
C ARG A 253 5.67 0.28 -13.22
N CYS A 254 5.21 1.53 -13.18
CA CYS A 254 6.06 2.67 -12.88
C CYS A 254 5.96 3.09 -11.42
N VAL A 255 7.07 3.52 -10.85
CA VAL A 255 7.15 3.97 -9.45
C VAL A 255 7.88 5.29 -9.30
N ARG A 256 7.51 6.04 -8.27
CA ARG A 256 8.30 7.14 -7.71
C ARG A 256 8.89 6.71 -6.38
N LEU A 257 9.99 7.34 -6.00
CA LEU A 257 10.68 7.05 -4.75
C LEU A 257 10.59 8.22 -3.79
N PHE A 258 10.47 7.91 -2.52
CA PHE A 258 11.00 8.74 -1.45
C PHE A 258 12.27 8.09 -0.92
N SER A 259 13.36 8.85 -0.89
CA SER A 259 14.68 8.37 -0.54
C SER A 259 15.30 9.19 0.58
N ARG A 260 15.89 8.49 1.54
CA ARG A 260 16.66 9.06 2.64
C ARG A 260 18.01 8.39 2.72
N VAL A 261 19.07 9.12 3.06
CA VAL A 261 20.32 8.50 3.51
C VAL A 261 19.99 7.62 4.71
N ARG A 262 20.53 6.39 4.76
CA ARG A 262 20.37 5.53 5.93
C ARG A 262 20.88 6.26 7.18
N ASN A 263 20.00 6.46 8.16
CA ASN A 263 20.28 7.23 9.37
C ASN A 263 20.70 8.69 9.11
N GLY A 264 20.26 9.28 8.00
CA GLY A 264 20.63 10.64 7.60
C GLY A 264 19.48 11.45 6.99
N PRO A 265 19.79 12.51 6.24
CA PRO A 265 18.80 13.42 5.67
C PRO A 265 18.05 12.80 4.47
N TRP A 266 16.95 13.44 4.09
CA TRP A 266 16.23 13.14 2.86
C TRP A 266 17.04 13.59 1.64
N ILE A 267 16.93 12.85 0.54
CA ILE A 267 17.44 13.26 -0.77
C ILE A 267 16.27 13.39 -1.72
N ASP A 268 16.24 14.47 -2.51
CA ASP A 268 15.11 14.77 -3.40
C ASP A 268 15.12 13.85 -4.63
N THR A 269 14.18 12.91 -4.65
CA THR A 269 13.91 12.04 -5.81
C THR A 269 12.54 12.29 -6.43
N ARG A 270 11.87 13.39 -6.05
CA ARG A 270 10.48 13.66 -6.45
C ARG A 270 10.33 13.79 -7.96
N TRP A 271 11.34 14.29 -8.66
CA TRP A 271 11.28 14.52 -10.10
C TRP A 271 11.56 13.27 -10.93
N PHE A 272 11.75 12.08 -10.32
CA PHE A 272 12.05 10.87 -11.07
C PHE A 272 10.90 9.87 -11.02
N VAL A 273 10.64 9.27 -12.17
CA VAL A 273 9.76 8.11 -12.35
C VAL A 273 10.62 6.98 -12.90
N VAL A 274 10.54 5.81 -12.28
CA VAL A 274 11.22 4.61 -12.73
C VAL A 274 10.19 3.66 -13.31
N ASP A 275 10.34 3.33 -14.58
CA ASP A 275 9.57 2.26 -15.23
C ASP A 275 10.28 0.93 -14.95
N LEU A 276 9.71 0.14 -14.04
CA LEU A 276 10.28 -1.16 -13.64
C LEU A 276 10.08 -2.21 -14.74
N SER A 277 9.02 -2.10 -15.54
CA SER A 277 8.76 -2.98 -16.69
C SER A 277 9.78 -2.79 -17.80
N ALA A 278 10.10 -1.54 -18.13
CA ALA A 278 11.09 -1.20 -19.16
C ALA A 278 12.53 -1.04 -18.61
N ARG A 279 12.72 -1.14 -17.29
CA ARG A 279 14.00 -0.91 -16.59
C ARG A 279 14.64 0.44 -16.96
N SER A 280 13.82 1.48 -16.98
CA SER A 280 14.25 2.82 -17.41
C SER A 280 13.87 3.89 -16.40
N VAL A 281 14.58 5.02 -16.47
CA VAL A 281 14.39 6.16 -15.57
C VAL A 281 14.03 7.38 -16.41
N SER A 282 13.03 8.12 -15.96
CA SER A 282 12.58 9.35 -16.59
C SER A 282 12.49 10.46 -15.55
N ARG A 283 12.81 11.68 -15.96
CA ARG A 283 12.55 12.87 -15.16
C ARG A 283 11.14 13.40 -15.46
N LEU A 284 10.50 14.09 -14.52
CA LEU A 284 9.32 14.92 -14.68
C LEU A 284 9.79 16.37 -14.95
N ASP A 285 9.19 17.03 -15.94
CA ASP A 285 9.50 18.42 -16.30
C ASP A 285 8.42 19.37 -15.77
#